data_AF-A0A061M513-F1
#
_entry.id   AF-A0A061M513-F1
#
_cell.length_a   1.000
_cell.length_b   1.000
_cell.length_c   1.000
_cell.angle_alpha   90.00
_cell.angle_beta   90.00
_cell.angle_gamma   90.00
#
_symmetry.space_group_name_H-M   'P 1'
#
loop_
_entity.id
_entity.type
_entity.pdbx_description
1 polymer ?
#
loop_
_entity_poly.entity_id
_entity_poly.type
_entity_poly.pdbx_seq_one_letter_code
_entity_poly.pdbx_strand_id
1 'polypeptide(L)' 'MRVRQEHSRPLIVELEAWLREQRAKLSRNNGTTKAIIYGLSGWDAFSRFNDDGRLCM' A
#
# COMPACT_ATOMS: atom_id res chain seq x y z
N MET A 1 -3.03 -11.85 16.78
CA MET A 1 -3.39 -10.56 17.44
C MET A 1 -4.49 -9.88 16.63
N ARG A 2 -5.69 -9.68 17.20
CA ARG A 2 -6.86 -9.09 16.51
C ARG A 2 -6.74 -7.57 16.24
N VAL A 3 -6.11 -6.83 17.15
CA VAL A 3 -6.01 -5.36 17.11
C VAL A 3 -5.28 -4.83 15.87
N ARG A 4 -4.27 -5.54 15.37
CA ARG A 4 -3.52 -5.08 14.18
C ARG A 4 -4.34 -5.15 12.90
N GLN A 5 -5.22 -6.15 12.75
CA GLN A 5 -6.01 -6.28 11.53
C GLN A 5 -7.13 -5.25 11.43
N GLU A 6 -7.78 -4.92 12.55
CA GLU A 6 -8.90 -3.96 12.56
C GLU A 6 -8.43 -2.52 12.32
N HIS A 7 -7.23 -2.16 12.77
CA HIS A 7 -6.70 -0.80 12.59
C HIS A 7 -5.78 -0.64 11.38
N SER A 8 -4.96 -1.63 11.03
CA SER A 8 -4.00 -1.49 9.93
C SER A 8 -4.60 -1.72 8.54
N ARG A 9 -5.62 -2.59 8.41
CA ARG A 9 -6.30 -2.82 7.12
C ARG A 9 -6.90 -1.55 6.52
N PRO A 10 -7.72 -0.76 7.24
CA PRO A 10 -8.30 0.46 6.65
C PRO A 10 -7.21 1.47 6.25
N LEU A 11 -6.16 1.61 7.05
CA LEU A 11 -5.03 2.52 6.75
C LEU A 11 -4.27 2.12 5.49
N ILE A 12 -4.10 0.82 5.25
CA ILE A 12 -3.40 0.30 4.07
C ILE A 12 -4.25 0.52 2.81
N VAL A 13 -5.56 0.28 2.89
CA VAL A 13 -6.48 0.58 1.79
C VAL A 13 -6.50 2.08 1.47
N GLU A 14 -6.54 2.93 2.49
CA GLU A 14 -6.49 4.38 2.34
C GLU A 14 -5.16 4.84 1.72
N LEU A 15 -4.05 4.24 2.14
CA LEU A 15 -2.73 4.48 1.56
C LEU A 15 -2.68 4.11 0.07
N GLU A 16 -3.28 2.99 -0.33
CA GLU A 16 -3.36 2.59 -1.75
C GLU A 16 -4.09 3.65 -2.57
N ALA A 17 -5.27 4.06 -2.10
CA ALA A 17 -6.10 5.05 -2.76
C ALA A 17 -5.34 6.38 -2.89
N TRP A 18 -4.71 6.83 -1.80
CA TRP A 18 -3.91 8.04 -1.78
C TRP A 18 -2.73 7.96 -2.77
N LEU A 19 -1.98 6.86 -2.82
CA LEU A 19 -0.88 6.69 -3.76
C LEU A 19 -1.35 6.73 -5.22
N ARG A 20 -2.49 6.13 -5.53
CA ARG A 20 -3.11 6.18 -6.87
C ARG A 20 -3.52 7.60 -7.24
N GLU A 21 -4.08 8.36 -6.31
CA GLU A 21 -4.42 9.77 -6.51
C GLU A 21 -3.18 10.65 -6.70
N GLN A 22 -2.14 10.47 -5.88
CA GLN A 22 -0.90 11.22 -6.02
C GLN A 22 -0.24 10.93 -7.37
N ARG A 23 -0.26 9.68 -7.83
CA ARG A 23 0.23 9.33 -9.17
C ARG A 23 -0.47 10.12 -10.28
N ALA A 24 -1.78 10.37 -10.15
CA ALA A 24 -2.54 11.12 -11.13
C ALA A 24 -2.19 12.61 -11.15
N LYS A 25 -1.68 13.16 -10.03
CA LYS A 25 -1.30 14.57 -9.87
C LYS A 25 0.17 14.84 -10.27
N LEU A 26 0.99 13.79 -10.41
CA LEU A 26 2.43 13.92 -10.67
C LEU A 26 2.81 13.68 -12.13
N SER A 27 3.81 14.43 -12.60
CA SER A 27 4.43 14.23 -13.91
C SER A 27 5.04 12.82 -14.04
N ARG A 28 4.90 12.22 -15.23
CA ARG A 28 5.43 10.89 -15.56
C ARG A 28 6.94 10.77 -15.40
N ASN A 29 7.69 11.88 -15.52
CA ASN A 29 9.15 11.88 -15.40
C ASN A 29 9.67 12.21 -14.00
N ASN A 30 8.77 12.41 -13.02
CA ASN A 30 9.15 12.60 -11.62
C ASN A 30 9.61 11.26 -11.01
N GLY A 31 10.74 11.27 -10.29
CA GLY A 31 11.22 10.11 -9.54
C GLY A 31 10.20 9.58 -8.53
N THR A 32 9.38 10.45 -7.95
CA THR A 32 8.28 10.10 -7.05
C THR A 32 7.20 9.28 -7.75
N THR A 33 6.85 9.62 -8.99
CA THR A 33 5.91 8.84 -9.80
C THR A 33 6.43 7.44 -10.06
N LYS A 34 7.74 7.30 -10.34
CA LYS A 34 8.39 5.99 -10.51
C LYS A 34 8.36 5.18 -9.22
N ALA A 35 8.65 5.79 -8.08
CA ALA A 35 8.57 5.14 -6.77
C ALA A 35 7.15 4.67 -6.43
N ILE A 36 6.13 5.49 -6.71
CA ILE A 36 4.72 5.11 -6.52
C ILE A 36 4.34 3.94 -7.42
N ILE A 37 4.71 3.98 -8.71
CA ILE A 37 4.45 2.88 -9.65
C ILE A 37 5.12 1.59 -9.17
N TYR A 38 6.38 1.67 -8.72
CA TYR A 38 7.09 0.54 -8.18
C TYR A 38 6.40 -0.04 -6.95
N GLY A 39 6.04 0.80 -5.97
CA GLY A 39 5.31 0.36 -4.77
C GLY A 39 3.96 -0.29 -5.10
N LEU A 40 3.21 0.27 -6.05
CA LEU A 40 1.92 -0.28 -6.48
C LEU A 40 2.07 -1.59 -7.27
N SER A 41 3.20 -1.84 -7.95
CA SER A 41 3.42 -3.09 -8.68
C SER A 41 3.57 -4.31 -7.78
N GLY A 42 4.01 -4.11 -6.53
CA GLY A 42 4.14 -5.15 -5.51
C GLY A 42 3.01 -5.16 -4.48
N TRP A 43 1.91 -4.44 -4.73
CA TRP A 43 0.90 -4.14 -3.71
C TRP A 43 0.25 -5.38 -3.11
N ASP A 44 -0.09 -6.38 -3.93
CA ASP A 44 -0.69 -7.64 -3.45
C ASP A 44 0.23 -8.40 -2.49
N ALA A 45 1.55 -8.34 -2.68
CA ALA A 45 2.51 -8.95 -1.76
C ALA A 45 2.65 -8.12 -0.47
N PHE A 46 2.55 -6.80 -0.58
CA PHE A 46 2.63 -5.87 0.54
C PHE A 46 1.38 -5.93 1.45
N SER A 47 0.19 -6.04 0.88
CA SER A 47 -1.09 -6.07 1.61
C SER A 47 -1.38 -7.43 2.25
N ARG A 48 -0.82 -8.53 1.73
CA ARG A 48 -0.93 -9.88 2.30
C ARG A 48 -0.52 -9.98 3.77
N PHE A 49 0.41 -9.16 4.23
CA PHE A 49 0.79 -9.08 5.65
C PHE A 49 -0.39 -8.68 6.56
N ASN A 50 -1.36 -7.92 6.05
CA ASN A 50 -2.56 -7.55 6.80
C ASN A 50 -3.69 -8.58 6.73
N ASP A 51 -3.76 -9.35 5.64
CA ASP A 51 -4.77 -10.39 5.46
C ASP A 51 -4.42 -11.67 6.24
N ASP A 52 -3.14 -12.02 6.29
CA ASP A 52 -2.68 -13.23 6.97
C ASP A 52 -2.02 -12.86 8.30
N GLY A 53 -2.84 -12.76 9.36
CA GLY A 53 -2.38 -12.62 10.75
C GLY A 53 -1.57 -13.84 11.27
N ARG A 54 -1.09 -14.70 10.37
CA ARG A 54 -0.30 -15.91 10.59
C ARG A 54 1.17 -15.78 10.17
N LEU A 55 1.63 -14.62 9.70
CA LEU A 55 3.06 -14.30 9.75
C LEU A 55 3.47 -14.00 11.21
N CYS A 56 3.30 -15.00 12.08
CA CYS A 56 4.08 -15.13 13.29
C CYS A 56 5.47 -15.58 12.84
N MET A 57 6.46 -14.70 12.97
CA MET A 57 7.80 -15.14 13.35
C MET A 57 7.77 -15.53 14.83
#